data_AF-A0A8T5U186-F1
#
_entry.id   AF-A0A8T5U186-F1
#
_cell.length_a   1.000
_cell.length_b   1.000
_cell.length_c   1.000
_cell.angle_alpha   90.00
_cell.angle_beta   90.00
_cell.angle_gamma   90.00
#
_symmetry.space_group_name_H-M   'P 1'
#
loop_
_entity.id
_entity.type
_entity.pdbx_description
1 polymer ?
#
loop_
_entity_poly.entity_id
_entity_poly.type
_entity_poly.pdbx_seq_one_letter_code
_entity_poly.pdbx_strand_id
1 'polypeptide(L)'
;MDIRKEEYLKVLDKFPDVISIGGDNFHLHFKINNEILLEVDFRKYPKKMKAYLIKNKRDKFKLSRIVSSLRYWNESSLVSVLDIIDEILLLIDNMKSNQIMIKKDFLEGLVDMCQKNHPQKMRGILGVHKGVVSEYIVPSRACTDSKKDFEIFRTTCTIPLDFSYEGTFISRPSGKLSTNEKLNQIFKRRRFTMLLAYPYNLSDNIKCFDTTGQILEHIIID
;
A
#
# COMPACT_ATOMS: atom_id res chain seq x y z
N MET A 1 10.68 -5.88 -33.89
CA MET A 1 11.67 -5.72 -32.81
C MET A 1 11.16 -6.53 -31.62
N ASP A 2 12.01 -7.30 -30.94
CA ASP A 2 11.55 -8.12 -29.80
C ASP A 2 11.32 -7.18 -28.61
N ILE A 3 10.05 -6.89 -28.33
CA ILE A 3 9.63 -5.96 -27.27
C ILE A 3 10.26 -6.29 -25.92
N ARG A 4 10.60 -7.56 -25.66
CA ARG A 4 11.29 -7.98 -24.43
C ARG A 4 12.72 -7.47 -24.36
N LYS A 5 13.41 -7.42 -25.50
CA LYS A 5 14.78 -6.87 -25.57
C LYS A 5 14.77 -5.37 -25.31
N GLU A 6 13.77 -4.66 -25.83
CA GLU A 6 13.59 -3.23 -25.55
C GLU A 6 13.37 -2.98 -24.05
N GLU A 7 12.46 -3.73 -23.44
CA GLU A 7 12.20 -3.63 -22.00
C GLU A 7 13.44 -4.02 -21.17
N TYR A 8 14.17 -5.06 -21.57
CA TYR A 8 15.43 -5.43 -20.92
C TYR A 8 16.48 -4.32 -20.98
N LEU A 9 16.64 -3.67 -22.14
CA LEU A 9 17.59 -2.55 -22.29
C LEU A 9 17.21 -1.37 -21.41
N LYS A 10 15.92 -1.03 -21.31
CA LYS A 10 15.43 0.01 -20.38
C LYS A 10 15.76 -0.33 -18.92
N VAL A 11 15.59 -1.61 -18.54
CA VAL A 11 15.92 -2.08 -17.19
C VAL A 11 17.42 -2.01 -16.92
N LEU A 12 18.26 -2.44 -17.86
CA LEU A 12 19.72 -2.35 -17.72
C LEU A 12 20.22 -0.92 -17.64
N ASP A 13 19.65 -0.02 -18.45
CA ASP A 13 20.01 1.40 -18.45
C ASP A 13 19.79 2.04 -17.07
N LYS A 14 18.66 1.71 -16.42
CA LYS A 14 18.35 2.21 -15.08
C LYS A 14 19.04 1.43 -13.96
N PHE A 15 19.23 0.13 -14.13
CA PHE A 15 19.76 -0.79 -13.11
C PHE A 15 20.92 -1.62 -13.67
N PRO A 16 22.11 -1.02 -13.83
CA PRO A 16 23.25 -1.69 -14.45
C PRO A 16 23.76 -2.90 -13.64
N ASP A 17 23.51 -2.93 -12.34
CA ASP A 17 23.96 -4.00 -11.43
C ASP A 17 22.98 -5.20 -11.33
N VAL A 18 21.94 -5.23 -12.16
CA VAL A 18 20.96 -6.33 -12.16
C VAL A 18 21.59 -7.64 -12.64
N ILE A 19 21.26 -8.76 -11.98
CA ILE A 19 21.87 -10.07 -12.24
C ILE A 19 20.91 -10.94 -13.07
N SER A 20 21.34 -11.39 -14.25
CA SER A 20 20.59 -12.38 -15.05
C SER A 20 20.74 -13.79 -14.48
N ILE A 21 19.63 -14.52 -14.38
CA ILE A 21 19.59 -15.86 -13.80
C ILE A 21 19.82 -16.90 -14.89
N GLY A 22 20.85 -17.72 -14.73
CA GLY A 22 21.17 -18.79 -15.69
C GLY A 22 21.52 -18.28 -17.10
N GLY A 23 21.94 -17.02 -17.22
CA GLY A 23 22.21 -16.36 -18.51
C GLY A 23 20.96 -15.91 -19.27
N ASP A 24 19.77 -15.96 -18.65
CA ASP A 24 18.52 -15.51 -19.26
C ASP A 24 18.29 -14.01 -18.99
N ASN A 25 18.40 -13.21 -20.05
CA ASN A 25 18.23 -11.76 -20.00
C ASN A 25 16.82 -11.31 -19.57
N PHE A 26 15.85 -12.21 -19.49
CA PHE A 26 14.47 -11.88 -19.10
C PHE A 26 14.07 -12.47 -17.74
N HIS A 27 15.05 -13.03 -17.01
CA HIS A 27 14.89 -13.51 -15.63
C HIS A 27 15.97 -12.88 -14.76
N LEU A 28 15.57 -11.89 -13.96
CA LEU A 28 16.48 -10.96 -13.30
C LEU A 28 16.40 -11.03 -11.78
N HIS A 29 17.53 -10.77 -11.12
CA HIS A 29 17.67 -10.57 -9.68
C HIS A 29 18.13 -9.15 -9.38
N PHE A 30 17.36 -8.45 -8.55
CA PHE A 30 17.72 -7.16 -7.96
C PHE A 30 18.09 -7.39 -6.50
N LYS A 31 19.26 -6.90 -6.08
CA LYS A 31 19.70 -7.00 -4.68
C LYS A 31 19.06 -5.88 -3.87
N ILE A 32 18.10 -6.23 -3.01
CA ILE A 32 17.38 -5.25 -2.16
C ILE A 32 18.17 -4.96 -0.88
N ASN A 33 18.77 -5.98 -0.28
CA ASN A 33 19.76 -5.90 0.80
C ASN A 33 20.53 -7.24 0.87
N ASN A 34 21.26 -7.50 1.96
CA ASN A 34 22.06 -8.72 2.09
C ASN A 34 21.22 -10.01 2.29
N GLU A 35 19.94 -9.89 2.69
CA GLU A 35 19.08 -11.04 2.98
C GLU A 35 17.96 -11.24 1.94
N ILE A 36 17.58 -10.19 1.23
CA ILE A 36 16.40 -10.12 0.38
C ILE A 36 16.81 -9.81 -1.05
N LEU A 37 16.31 -10.65 -1.96
CA LEU A 37 16.41 -10.46 -3.41
C LEU A 37 15.01 -10.24 -3.99
N LEU A 38 14.91 -9.38 -4.99
CA LEU A 38 13.74 -9.26 -5.85
C LEU A 38 14.01 -10.05 -7.14
N GLU A 39 13.24 -11.11 -7.36
CA GLU A 39 13.26 -11.89 -8.59
C GLU A 39 12.16 -11.43 -9.53
N VAL A 40 12.52 -11.12 -10.77
CA VAL A 40 11.62 -10.62 -11.81
C VAL A 40 11.76 -11.49 -13.06
N ASP A 41 10.69 -12.17 -13.45
CA ASP A 41 10.62 -13.06 -14.62
C ASP A 41 9.60 -12.53 -15.62
N PHE A 42 10.09 -12.03 -16.75
CA PHE A 42 9.29 -11.49 -17.85
C PHE A 42 9.56 -12.20 -19.18
N ARG A 43 10.05 -13.45 -19.14
CA ARG A 43 10.30 -14.28 -20.34
C ARG A 43 9.10 -14.42 -21.26
N LYS A 44 7.90 -14.40 -20.68
CA LYS A 44 6.61 -14.53 -21.38
C LYS A 44 5.98 -13.18 -21.78
N TYR A 45 6.64 -12.06 -21.50
CA TYR A 45 6.12 -10.72 -21.85
C TYR A 45 5.81 -10.63 -23.36
N PRO A 46 4.67 -10.05 -23.77
CA PRO A 46 3.76 -9.18 -23.02
C PRO A 46 2.71 -9.90 -22.14
N LYS A 47 2.79 -11.22 -21.97
CA LYS A 47 2.00 -11.88 -20.92
C LYS A 47 2.49 -11.46 -19.54
N LYS A 48 1.60 -11.58 -18.56
CA LYS A 48 1.84 -11.26 -17.16
C LYS A 48 3.20 -11.76 -16.66
N MET A 49 4.07 -10.81 -16.30
CA MET A 49 5.34 -11.10 -15.65
C MET A 49 5.11 -11.63 -14.23
N LYS A 50 6.14 -12.28 -13.68
CA LYS A 50 6.13 -12.75 -12.29
C LYS A 50 7.19 -11.99 -11.51
N ALA A 51 6.86 -11.61 -10.29
CA ALA A 51 7.81 -11.01 -9.37
C ALA A 51 7.68 -11.62 -7.97
N TYR A 52 8.83 -11.84 -7.32
CA TYR A 52 8.93 -12.47 -6.01
C TYR A 52 9.97 -11.76 -5.14
N LEU A 53 9.66 -11.60 -3.85
CA LEU A 53 10.67 -11.35 -2.84
C LEU A 53 11.18 -12.68 -2.29
N ILE A 54 12.50 -12.83 -2.22
CA ILE A 54 13.16 -14.06 -1.80
C ILE A 54 14.02 -13.77 -0.59
N LYS A 55 13.72 -14.44 0.53
CA LYS A 55 14.57 -14.44 1.73
C LYS A 55 15.24 -15.80 1.89
N ASN A 56 16.56 -15.81 2.08
CA ASN A 56 17.36 -17.02 2.37
C ASN A 56 17.14 -18.20 1.40
N LYS A 57 16.83 -17.93 0.12
CA LYS A 57 16.56 -18.90 -0.96
C LYS A 57 15.38 -19.87 -0.75
N ARG A 58 14.74 -19.91 0.43
CA ARG A 58 13.62 -20.82 0.75
C ARG A 58 12.27 -20.12 0.79
N ASP A 59 12.24 -18.87 1.25
CA ASP A 59 10.99 -18.13 1.40
C ASP A 59 10.76 -17.26 0.17
N LYS A 60 9.82 -17.65 -0.69
CA LYS A 60 9.39 -16.87 -1.85
C LYS A 60 8.02 -16.24 -1.60
N PHE A 61 7.97 -14.92 -1.53
CA PHE A 61 6.73 -14.15 -1.43
C PHE A 61 6.33 -13.60 -2.80
N LYS A 62 5.13 -13.97 -3.30
CA LYS A 62 4.65 -13.54 -4.61
C LYS A 62 4.08 -12.12 -4.56
N LEU A 63 4.68 -11.22 -5.34
CA LEU A 63 4.33 -9.80 -5.36
C LEU A 63 3.04 -9.46 -6.09
N SER A 64 2.50 -10.37 -6.91
CA SER A 64 1.22 -10.16 -7.62
C SER A 64 0.02 -9.97 -6.69
N ARG A 65 0.19 -10.20 -5.38
CA ARG A 65 -0.85 -9.94 -4.38
C ARG A 65 -0.84 -8.49 -3.91
N ILE A 66 0.29 -7.80 -3.94
CA ILE A 66 0.43 -6.44 -3.36
C ILE A 66 0.67 -5.37 -4.43
N VAL A 67 1.41 -5.69 -5.49
CA VAL A 67 1.71 -4.76 -6.59
C VAL A 67 0.52 -4.63 -7.53
N SER A 68 0.04 -3.41 -7.74
CA SER A 68 -1.20 -3.12 -8.46
C SER A 68 -1.09 -3.48 -9.93
N SER A 69 -0.01 -3.08 -10.63
CA SER A 69 0.20 -3.42 -12.04
C SER A 69 0.36 -4.92 -12.28
N LEU A 70 0.86 -5.67 -11.29
CA LEU A 70 0.87 -7.13 -11.36
C LEU A 70 -0.49 -7.74 -11.02
N ARG A 71 -1.30 -7.12 -10.17
CA ARG A 71 -2.61 -7.67 -9.79
C ARG A 71 -3.59 -7.53 -10.95
N TYR A 72 -3.77 -6.31 -11.44
CA TYR A 72 -4.71 -5.95 -12.50
C TYR A 72 -4.07 -5.99 -13.90
N TRP A 73 -3.22 -7.00 -14.13
CA TRP A 73 -2.54 -7.16 -15.41
C TRP A 73 -3.55 -7.29 -16.55
N ASN A 74 -3.40 -6.44 -17.56
CA ASN A 74 -4.24 -6.44 -18.75
C ASN A 74 -3.35 -6.42 -19.99
N GLU A 75 -3.45 -7.46 -20.84
CA GLU A 75 -2.65 -7.59 -22.05
C GLU A 75 -2.95 -6.50 -23.10
N SER A 76 -4.12 -5.85 -23.02
CA SER A 76 -4.49 -4.73 -23.90
C SER A 76 -3.87 -3.38 -23.48
N SER A 77 -3.39 -3.27 -22.25
CA SER A 77 -2.66 -2.10 -21.75
C SER A 77 -1.24 -2.51 -21.39
N LEU A 78 -0.34 -2.44 -22.38
CA LEU A 78 1.08 -2.78 -22.20
C LEU A 78 1.72 -1.84 -21.19
N VAL A 79 1.85 -2.29 -19.94
CA VAL A 79 2.66 -1.62 -18.92
C VAL A 79 4.13 -2.00 -19.14
N SER A 80 5.04 -1.03 -19.03
CA SER A 80 6.48 -1.30 -19.11
C SER A 80 6.94 -2.16 -17.93
N VAL A 81 7.87 -3.08 -18.18
CA VAL A 81 8.56 -3.87 -17.15
C VAL A 81 9.29 -2.93 -16.19
N LEU A 82 9.87 -1.84 -16.70
CA LEU A 82 10.56 -0.83 -15.90
C LEU A 82 9.60 -0.16 -14.91
N ASP A 83 8.43 0.29 -15.37
CA ASP A 83 7.43 0.94 -14.52
C ASP A 83 6.96 0.02 -13.39
N ILE A 84 6.87 -1.28 -13.65
CA ILE A 84 6.47 -2.27 -12.65
C ILE A 84 7.58 -2.50 -11.63
N ILE A 85 8.84 -2.54 -12.09
CA ILE A 85 10.00 -2.61 -11.18
C ILE A 85 10.03 -1.37 -10.28
N ASP A 86 9.80 -0.18 -10.84
CA ASP A 86 9.73 1.07 -10.08
C ASP A 86 8.60 1.06 -9.05
N GLU A 87 7.41 0.57 -9.41
CA GLU A 87 6.31 0.38 -8.46
C GLU A 87 6.71 -0.56 -7.31
N ILE A 88 7.37 -1.68 -7.64
CA ILE A 88 7.83 -2.66 -6.63
C ILE A 88 8.87 -2.03 -5.70
N LEU A 89 9.87 -1.35 -6.24
CA LEU A 89 10.95 -0.75 -5.46
C LEU A 89 10.42 0.36 -4.56
N LEU A 90 9.54 1.22 -5.07
CA LEU A 90 8.87 2.24 -4.26
C LEU A 90 8.08 1.62 -3.10
N LEU A 91 7.36 0.53 -3.34
CA LEU A 91 6.63 -0.18 -2.30
C LEU A 91 7.58 -0.72 -1.22
N ILE A 92 8.71 -1.32 -1.62
CA ILE A 92 9.72 -1.86 -0.71
C ILE A 92 10.35 -0.73 0.11
N ASP A 93 10.71 0.38 -0.53
CA ASP A 93 11.35 1.50 0.14
C ASP A 93 10.40 2.16 1.13
N ASN A 94 9.12 2.35 0.77
CA ASN A 94 8.08 2.81 1.70
C ASN A 94 7.88 1.87 2.89
N MET A 95 8.02 0.56 2.68
CA MET A 95 7.99 -0.42 3.78
C MET A 95 9.22 -0.32 4.68
N LYS A 96 10.40 0.02 4.15
CA LYS A 96 11.63 0.18 4.92
C LYS A 96 11.68 1.51 5.67
N SER A 97 11.19 2.59 5.06
CA SER A 97 11.25 3.94 5.62
C SER A 97 10.15 4.20 6.65
N ASN A 98 9.23 3.26 6.88
CA ASN A 98 8.05 3.46 7.73
C ASN A 98 7.22 4.68 7.29
N GLN A 99 7.14 4.91 5.98
CA GLN A 99 6.43 6.04 5.38
C GLN A 99 5.15 5.60 4.65
N ILE A 100 4.16 6.48 4.70
CA ILE A 100 2.92 6.40 3.90
C ILE A 100 2.82 7.65 3.04
N MET A 101 2.78 7.48 1.72
CA MET A 101 2.50 8.58 0.79
C MET A 101 0.99 8.74 0.63
N ILE A 102 0.48 9.97 0.71
CA ILE A 102 -0.95 10.27 0.64
C ILE A 102 -1.16 11.40 -0.35
N LYS A 103 -2.10 11.20 -1.28
CA LYS A 103 -2.46 12.26 -2.24
C LYS A 103 -3.19 13.40 -1.51
N LYS A 104 -2.81 14.65 -1.81
CA LYS A 104 -3.27 15.83 -1.08
C LYS A 104 -4.77 16.06 -1.23
N ASP A 105 -5.27 16.07 -2.47
CA ASP A 105 -6.69 16.26 -2.77
C ASP A 105 -7.57 15.19 -2.10
N PHE A 106 -7.09 13.95 -2.07
CA PHE A 106 -7.70 12.84 -1.36
C PHE A 106 -7.78 13.10 0.15
N LEU A 107 -6.67 13.53 0.76
CA LEU A 107 -6.61 13.77 2.20
C LEU A 107 -7.51 14.93 2.61
N GLU A 108 -7.53 16.00 1.83
CA GLU A 108 -8.41 17.15 2.01
C GLU A 108 -9.89 16.74 1.95
N GLY A 109 -10.27 15.94 0.95
CA GLY A 109 -11.63 15.40 0.84
C GLY A 109 -12.01 14.49 2.00
N LEU A 110 -11.09 13.64 2.47
CA LEU A 110 -11.30 12.77 3.62
C LEU A 110 -11.49 13.57 4.91
N VAL A 111 -10.71 14.63 5.11
CA VAL A 111 -10.82 15.56 6.24
C VAL A 111 -12.15 16.32 6.22
N ASP A 112 -12.52 16.90 5.08
CA ASP A 112 -13.78 17.62 4.90
C ASP A 112 -14.99 16.72 5.21
N MET A 113 -14.95 15.47 4.75
CA MET A 113 -15.98 14.48 5.10
C MET A 113 -16.04 14.23 6.62
N CYS A 114 -14.90 14.09 7.30
CA CYS A 114 -14.87 13.89 8.76
C CYS A 114 -15.35 15.12 9.55
N GLN A 115 -15.07 16.33 9.04
CA GLN A 115 -15.55 17.59 9.60
C GLN A 115 -17.08 17.71 9.47
N LYS A 116 -17.62 17.46 8.28
CA LYS A 116 -19.08 17.51 8.02
C LYS A 116 -19.88 16.51 8.84
N ASN A 117 -19.29 15.35 9.15
CA ASN A 117 -19.94 14.33 9.95
C ASN A 117 -19.70 14.49 11.46
N HIS A 118 -18.88 15.45 11.91
CA HIS A 118 -18.64 15.67 13.33
C HIS A 118 -19.94 16.04 14.07
N PRO A 119 -20.21 15.51 15.29
CA PRO A 119 -19.36 14.66 16.13
C PRO A 119 -19.53 13.15 15.90
N GLN A 120 -20.20 12.75 14.82
CA GLN A 120 -20.41 11.34 14.51
C GLN A 120 -19.07 10.68 14.14
N LYS A 121 -18.88 9.45 14.64
CA LYS A 121 -17.67 8.67 14.36
C LYS A 121 -17.75 8.11 12.97
N MET A 122 -16.58 7.97 12.36
CA MET A 122 -16.43 7.38 11.04
C MET A 122 -15.25 6.44 11.08
N ARG A 123 -15.40 5.34 10.36
CA ARG A 123 -14.31 4.45 10.04
C ARG A 123 -14.49 3.98 8.61
N GLY A 124 -13.38 3.90 7.89
CA GLY A 124 -13.36 3.31 6.57
C GLY A 124 -12.03 2.64 6.30
N ILE A 125 -11.87 2.23 5.06
CA ILE A 125 -10.71 1.49 4.57
C ILE A 125 -10.06 2.33 3.48
N LEU A 126 -8.74 2.38 3.48
CA LEU A 126 -7.93 3.17 2.56
C LEU A 126 -7.32 2.26 1.50
N GLY A 127 -7.52 2.62 0.24
CA GLY A 127 -6.87 2.00 -0.90
C GLY A 127 -5.55 2.69 -1.24
N VAL A 128 -4.58 1.86 -1.61
CA VAL A 128 -3.24 2.24 -2.02
C VAL A 128 -3.05 1.82 -3.47
N HIS A 129 -2.72 2.78 -4.31
CA HIS A 129 -2.41 2.58 -5.70
C HIS A 129 -0.99 3.07 -5.97
N LYS A 130 -0.12 2.20 -6.50
CA LYS A 130 1.30 2.49 -6.73
C LYS A 130 2.02 3.08 -5.51
N GLY A 131 1.73 2.55 -4.31
CA GLY A 131 2.33 3.01 -3.05
C GLY A 131 1.75 4.31 -2.47
N VAL A 132 0.75 4.92 -3.13
CA VAL A 132 0.11 6.17 -2.70
C VAL A 132 -1.32 5.90 -2.24
N VAL A 133 -1.71 6.44 -1.09
CA VAL A 133 -3.10 6.41 -0.61
C VAL A 133 -3.93 7.41 -1.42
N SER A 134 -4.98 6.92 -2.10
CA SER A 134 -5.75 7.74 -3.05
C SER A 134 -7.24 7.43 -3.12
N GLU A 135 -7.73 6.40 -2.40
CA GLU A 135 -9.15 6.03 -2.41
C GLU A 135 -9.60 5.53 -1.03
N TYR A 136 -10.90 5.58 -0.77
CA TYR A 136 -11.47 5.02 0.45
C TYR A 136 -12.81 4.33 0.20
N ILE A 137 -13.12 3.36 1.08
CA ILE A 137 -14.47 2.80 1.25
C ILE A 137 -14.94 3.12 2.66
N VAL A 138 -16.09 3.79 2.78
CA VAL A 138 -16.82 3.93 4.04
C VAL A 138 -17.97 2.93 4.03
N PRO A 139 -17.95 1.87 4.85
CA PRO A 139 -19.07 0.95 4.91
C PRO A 139 -20.29 1.59 5.58
N SER A 140 -21.46 1.03 5.32
CA SER A 140 -22.71 1.44 5.96
C SER A 140 -22.60 1.40 7.49
N ARG A 141 -23.30 2.32 8.17
CA ARG A 141 -23.42 2.32 9.63
C ARG A 141 -23.92 1.01 10.23
N ALA A 142 -24.73 0.26 9.49
CA ALA A 142 -25.20 -1.05 9.90
C ALA A 142 -24.04 -2.06 10.09
N CYS A 143 -22.88 -1.77 9.50
CA CYS A 143 -21.67 -2.58 9.55
C CYS A 143 -20.65 -2.12 10.59
N THR A 144 -20.99 -1.13 11.41
CA THR A 144 -20.12 -0.58 12.44
C THR A 144 -20.76 -0.65 13.82
N ASP A 145 -19.97 -0.98 14.84
CA ASP A 145 -20.35 -0.80 16.24
C ASP A 145 -19.62 0.41 16.83
N SER A 146 -20.39 1.29 17.46
CA SER A 146 -19.86 2.45 18.14
C SER A 146 -19.13 2.05 19.43
N LYS A 147 -17.90 2.54 19.59
CA LYS A 147 -17.12 2.52 20.85
C LYS A 147 -16.95 3.95 21.33
N LYS A 148 -16.42 4.14 22.55
CA LYS A 148 -16.31 5.46 23.20
C LYS A 148 -15.75 6.56 22.29
N ASP A 149 -14.72 6.26 21.50
CA ASP A 149 -14.03 7.25 20.67
C ASP A 149 -13.96 6.92 19.17
N PHE A 150 -14.47 5.76 18.73
CA PHE A 150 -14.34 5.30 17.34
C PHE A 150 -15.36 4.22 17.00
N GLU A 151 -15.42 3.80 15.74
CA GLU A 151 -16.24 2.68 15.27
C GLU A 151 -15.40 1.44 14.96
N ILE A 152 -15.95 0.26 15.22
CA ILE A 152 -15.36 -1.01 14.77
C ILE A 152 -16.22 -1.69 13.72
N PHE A 153 -15.60 -2.32 12.72
CA PHE A 153 -16.34 -3.16 11.81
C PHE A 153 -16.88 -4.40 12.51
N ARG A 154 -18.18 -4.65 12.30
CA ARG A 154 -18.83 -5.90 12.72
C ARG A 154 -18.21 -7.06 11.96
N THR A 155 -18.01 -8.17 12.65
CA THR A 155 -17.48 -9.41 12.07
C THR A 155 -18.43 -10.02 11.03
N THR A 156 -19.71 -9.69 11.10
CA THR A 156 -20.75 -10.15 10.16
C THR A 156 -20.76 -9.39 8.84
N CYS A 157 -20.09 -8.24 8.75
CA CYS A 157 -20.02 -7.49 7.50
C CYS A 157 -18.83 -7.95 6.65
N THR A 158 -19.15 -8.30 5.40
CA THR A 158 -18.18 -8.67 4.38
C THR A 158 -17.48 -7.43 3.87
N ILE A 159 -16.33 -7.16 4.45
CA ILE A 159 -15.41 -6.17 3.91
C ILE A 159 -14.64 -6.82 2.75
N PRO A 160 -14.43 -6.11 1.62
CA PRO A 160 -13.64 -6.64 0.52
C PRO A 160 -12.28 -7.16 1.00
N LEU A 161 -11.97 -8.41 0.66
CA LEU A 161 -10.66 -9.02 0.84
C LEU A 161 -9.74 -8.66 -0.34
N ASP A 162 -9.70 -7.38 -0.68
CA ASP A 162 -8.83 -6.85 -1.72
C ASP A 162 -7.58 -6.23 -1.05
N PHE A 163 -6.42 -6.63 -1.55
CA PHE A 163 -5.11 -6.24 -1.01
C PHE A 163 -4.70 -4.82 -1.42
N SER A 164 -5.46 -4.13 -2.28
CA SER A 164 -5.23 -2.70 -2.58
C SER A 164 -5.63 -1.86 -1.38
N TYR A 165 -6.54 -2.38 -0.57
CA TYR A 165 -7.03 -1.74 0.63
C TYR A 165 -6.09 -2.00 1.82
N GLU A 166 -4.96 -1.31 1.82
CA GLU A 166 -3.89 -1.55 2.79
C GLU A 166 -4.07 -0.82 4.12
N GLY A 167 -4.95 0.19 4.19
CA GLY A 167 -5.11 1.03 5.37
C GLY A 167 -6.52 1.01 5.97
N THR A 168 -6.65 1.47 7.20
CA THR A 168 -7.93 1.87 7.82
C THR A 168 -7.84 3.33 8.20
N PHE A 169 -8.90 4.11 8.05
CA PHE A 169 -8.98 5.43 8.68
C PHE A 169 -10.04 5.43 9.79
N ILE A 170 -9.82 6.22 10.84
CA ILE A 170 -10.71 6.34 11.97
C ILE A 170 -10.81 7.82 12.36
N SER A 171 -12.01 8.38 12.34
CA SER A 171 -12.26 9.71 12.89
C SER A 171 -12.32 9.68 14.42
N ARG A 172 -11.78 10.72 15.06
CA ARG A 172 -11.65 10.86 16.51
C ARG A 172 -12.29 12.18 16.94
N PRO A 173 -13.62 12.21 17.16
CA PRO A 173 -14.32 13.43 17.60
C PRO A 173 -13.80 14.00 18.92
N SER A 174 -13.16 13.17 19.76
CA SER A 174 -12.57 13.60 21.03
C SER A 174 -11.27 14.40 20.91
N GLY A 175 -10.72 14.55 19.70
CA GLY A 175 -9.45 15.23 19.45
C GLY A 175 -8.20 14.44 19.85
N LYS A 176 -8.35 13.24 20.43
CA LYS A 176 -7.23 12.43 20.91
C LYS A 176 -6.70 11.49 19.84
N LEU A 177 -5.41 11.63 19.52
CA LEU A 177 -4.64 10.76 18.62
C LEU A 177 -3.91 9.61 19.35
N SER A 178 -4.22 9.37 20.63
CA SER A 178 -3.63 8.29 21.41
C SER A 178 -4.23 6.92 21.06
N THR A 179 -3.41 5.88 21.15
CA THR A 179 -3.81 4.48 20.96
C THR A 179 -4.36 3.87 22.26
N ASN A 180 -5.01 2.70 22.15
CA ASN A 180 -5.44 1.88 23.29
C ASN A 180 -5.49 0.40 22.87
N GLU A 181 -5.70 -0.53 23.80
CA GLU A 181 -5.70 -1.97 23.50
C GLU A 181 -6.67 -2.37 22.37
N LYS A 182 -7.85 -1.75 22.31
CA LYS A 182 -8.85 -2.03 21.26
C LYS A 182 -8.42 -1.47 19.89
N LEU A 183 -7.76 -0.31 19.85
CA LEU A 183 -7.15 0.23 18.64
C LEU A 183 -6.00 -0.65 18.17
N ASN A 184 -5.18 -1.17 19.08
CA ASN A 184 -4.08 -2.07 18.74
C ASN A 184 -4.60 -3.36 18.07
N GLN A 185 -5.79 -3.84 18.43
CA GLN A 185 -6.44 -4.96 17.72
C GLN A 185 -6.87 -4.59 16.29
N ILE A 186 -7.24 -3.34 16.04
CA ILE A 186 -7.56 -2.86 14.69
C ILE A 186 -6.31 -2.76 13.83
N PHE A 187 -5.20 -2.28 14.41
CA PHE A 187 -3.93 -2.10 13.72
C PHE A 187 -3.42 -3.41 13.10
N LYS A 188 -3.69 -4.55 13.73
CA LYS A 188 -3.30 -5.87 13.22
C LYS A 188 -4.06 -6.33 11.96
N ARG A 189 -5.14 -5.65 11.56
CA ARG A 189 -6.00 -6.12 10.46
C ARG A 189 -5.54 -5.66 9.08
N ARG A 190 -4.78 -4.57 8.99
CA ARG A 190 -4.33 -3.94 7.73
C ARG A 190 -2.94 -3.35 7.93
N ARG A 191 -2.22 -3.03 6.84
CA ARG A 191 -0.82 -2.57 6.88
C ARG A 191 -0.63 -1.34 7.78
N PHE A 192 -1.58 -0.42 7.75
CA PHE A 192 -1.54 0.78 8.59
C PHE A 192 -2.94 1.25 9.02
N THR A 193 -2.98 2.12 10.03
CA THR A 193 -4.19 2.84 10.46
C THR A 193 -3.93 4.32 10.59
N MET A 194 -4.75 5.13 9.94
CA MET A 194 -4.77 6.58 10.02
C MET A 194 -5.81 7.03 11.04
N LEU A 195 -5.41 7.87 12.01
CA LEU A 195 -6.31 8.54 12.92
C LEU A 195 -6.47 10.00 12.49
N LEU A 196 -7.71 10.45 12.34
CA LEU A 196 -8.06 11.84 12.04
C LEU A 196 -8.80 12.43 13.24
N ALA A 197 -8.21 13.38 13.95
CA ALA A 197 -8.76 13.92 15.19
C ALA A 197 -9.39 15.30 15.01
N TYR A 198 -10.47 15.60 15.72
CA TYR A 198 -10.97 16.98 15.79
C TYR A 198 -9.88 17.93 16.33
N PRO A 199 -9.70 19.15 15.78
CA PRO A 199 -10.49 19.86 14.75
C PRO A 199 -10.18 19.50 13.29
N TYR A 200 -9.40 18.45 13.06
CA TYR A 200 -9.04 17.89 11.75
C TYR A 200 -8.10 18.79 10.93
N ASN A 201 -7.17 19.48 11.58
CA ASN A 201 -6.11 20.20 10.88
C ASN A 201 -5.09 19.20 10.29
N LEU A 202 -4.68 19.42 9.04
CA LEU A 202 -3.78 18.51 8.31
C LEU A 202 -2.41 18.33 8.99
N SER A 203 -1.89 19.36 9.65
CA SER A 203 -0.55 19.34 10.28
C SER A 203 -0.47 18.48 11.54
N ASP A 204 -1.43 18.64 12.46
CA ASP A 204 -1.29 18.17 13.84
C ASP A 204 -2.33 17.12 14.25
N ASN A 205 -3.40 16.99 13.46
CA ASN A 205 -4.52 16.14 13.82
C ASN A 205 -4.60 14.84 13.02
N ILE A 206 -3.52 14.48 12.33
CA ILE A 206 -3.42 13.26 11.53
C ILE A 206 -2.19 12.48 11.99
N LYS A 207 -2.39 11.20 12.32
CA LYS A 207 -1.29 10.27 12.60
C LYS A 207 -1.56 8.92 11.95
N CYS A 208 -0.52 8.35 11.36
CA CYS A 208 -0.53 6.99 10.86
C CYS A 208 0.20 6.07 11.83
N PHE A 209 -0.30 4.85 11.96
CA PHE A 209 0.28 3.82 12.81
C PHE A 209 0.43 2.52 12.03
N ASP A 210 1.50 1.79 12.29
CA ASP A 210 1.72 0.46 11.73
C ASP A 210 0.89 -0.61 12.47
N THR A 211 1.10 -1.88 12.11
CA THR A 211 0.42 -3.02 12.76
C THR A 211 0.80 -3.24 14.23
N THR A 212 1.91 -2.66 14.68
CA THR A 212 2.42 -2.75 16.06
C THR A 212 1.97 -1.57 16.93
N GLY A 213 1.42 -0.53 16.32
CA GLY A 213 1.03 0.73 16.96
C GLY A 213 2.16 1.76 17.04
N GLN A 214 3.26 1.55 16.33
CA GLN A 214 4.31 2.55 16.12
C GLN A 214 3.87 3.59 15.10
N ILE A 215 4.34 4.82 15.27
CA ILE A 215 4.01 5.93 14.37
C ILE A 215 4.70 5.71 13.03
N LEU A 216 3.93 5.87 11.95
CA LEU A 216 4.43 5.96 10.60
C LEU A 216 4.49 7.45 10.20
N GLU A 217 5.59 7.83 9.56
CA GLU A 217 5.68 9.13 8.91
C GLU A 217 4.70 9.15 7.72
N HIS A 218 4.01 10.26 7.51
CA HIS A 218 3.15 10.43 6.35
C HIS A 218 3.62 11.60 5.52
N ILE A 219 3.70 11.39 4.21
CA ILE A 219 4.16 12.39 3.25
C ILE A 219 2.98 12.72 2.35
N ILE A 220 2.62 14.00 2.31
CA ILE A 220 1.56 14.50 1.44
C ILE A 220 2.20 14.84 0.09
N ILE A 221 1.64 14.31 -0.99
CA ILE A 221 2.06 14.56 -2.37
C ILE A 221 0.90 15.15 -3.18
N ASP A 222 1.20 15.97 -4.18
CA ASP A 222 0.20 16.56 -5.09
C ASP A 222 -0.34 15.54 -6.11
#